data_AF-L8GGH8-F1
#
_entry.id   AF-L8GGH8-F1
#
_cell.length_a   1.000
_cell.length_b   1.000
_cell.length_c   1.000
_cell.angle_alpha   90.00
_cell.angle_beta   90.00
_cell.angle_gamma   90.00
#
_symmetry.space_group_name_H-M   'P 1'
#
loop_
_entity.id
_entity.type
_entity.pdbx_description
1 polymer ?
#
loop_
_entity_poly.entity_id
_entity_poly.type
_entity_poly.pdbx_seq_one_letter_code
_entity_poly.pdbx_strand_id
1 'polypeptide(L)'
;MLRGQAALLAWAQRCTEGYKGVNITNFTSSWRDGLAFAALVHNHHPESFDYEPLVNGADALKRLEVAFEAAGKAGVPNLLDPEDVLVGPQPDHFSIMTYLSTMYKHFRAGPTAPRPAAAVSKPYDAGEKRGSVRSYGEGDQSEEEFRKQREREIEEKKRKLLEMEREKERERERQRQREKEKKEMERERERLERERKDRDIRERERIEKEKQANTKARATAASASPVKAAAAPVSSAEAKKREERRRRKEELERQIAETKRTIEKLARIKEERRAQVEEEDEIEKEEAQRRSVERKRLREEIEKRWNEEDQEFARERKRREDIRKKRDHKRKLEEERFLEWDDKMKQAEEEKERKLKAEQEQGNNLSGERDTGSRTRRTSRNIREALRERRGTTAEPPASGSTSARGRGGSTNETTDTAAAEEKRKEDERIAREKEEAQEKERERERSEKEAKERASSRGSSGRGGGSGGDSSADDLEAARAKRRAEREKQLEEERQKLKAAAEGSSAGGAGDSVEERRRAREEKRKQMEEEWAREEAERQRVREERRRQREERA
;
A
#
# COMPACT_ATOMS: atom_id res chain seq x y z
N MET A 1 -15.66 8.92 2.07
CA MET A 1 -15.50 9.24 0.63
C MET A 1 -14.09 8.87 0.19
N LEU A 2 -13.97 7.93 -0.75
CA LEU A 2 -12.71 7.55 -1.39
C LEU A 2 -12.22 8.70 -2.31
N ARG A 3 -10.91 8.90 -2.44
CA ARG A 3 -10.31 9.90 -3.36
C ARG A 3 -9.19 9.28 -4.19
N GLY A 4 -8.87 9.91 -5.33
CA GLY A 4 -7.77 9.52 -6.21
C GLY A 4 -7.90 8.10 -6.76
N GLN A 5 -6.78 7.38 -6.81
CA GLN A 5 -6.69 6.02 -7.32
C GLN A 5 -7.66 5.04 -6.66
N ALA A 6 -7.87 5.14 -5.34
CA ALA A 6 -8.79 4.26 -4.61
C ALA A 6 -10.26 4.47 -5.03
N ALA A 7 -10.63 5.71 -5.39
CA ALA A 7 -11.98 6.00 -5.89
C ALA A 7 -12.20 5.44 -7.30
N LEU A 8 -11.18 5.51 -8.16
CA LEU A 8 -11.22 4.96 -9.51
C LEU A 8 -11.32 3.43 -9.49
N LEU A 9 -10.54 2.77 -8.60
CA LEU A 9 -10.59 1.33 -8.42
C LEU A 9 -11.97 0.89 -7.93
N ALA A 10 -12.50 1.58 -6.91
CA ALA A 10 -13.84 1.29 -6.38
C ALA A 10 -14.96 1.60 -7.37
N TRP A 11 -14.76 2.51 -8.33
CA TRP A 11 -15.70 2.70 -9.43
C TRP A 11 -15.65 1.52 -10.40
N ALA A 12 -14.45 1.13 -10.86
CA ALA A 12 -14.29 0.01 -11.76
C ALA A 12 -14.85 -1.30 -11.15
N GLN A 13 -14.58 -1.55 -9.87
CA GLN A 13 -15.12 -2.69 -9.13
C GLN A 13 -16.65 -2.68 -9.09
N ARG A 14 -17.27 -1.53 -8.77
CA ARG A 14 -18.74 -1.41 -8.77
C ARG A 14 -19.37 -1.60 -10.15
N CYS A 15 -18.72 -1.11 -11.20
CA CYS A 15 -19.20 -1.27 -12.57
C CYS A 15 -19.04 -2.69 -13.10
N THR A 16 -18.15 -3.49 -12.51
CA THR A 16 -17.87 -4.86 -12.96
C THR A 16 -18.39 -5.91 -11.97
N GLU A 17 -19.11 -5.49 -10.95
CA GLU A 17 -19.75 -6.39 -9.99
C GLU A 17 -20.79 -7.26 -10.70
N GLY A 18 -20.66 -8.58 -10.58
CA GLY A 18 -21.53 -9.56 -11.23
C GLY A 18 -21.04 -10.06 -12.60
N TYR A 19 -19.95 -9.52 -13.16
CA TYR A 19 -19.35 -10.05 -14.40
C TYR A 19 -18.48 -11.29 -14.13
N LYS A 20 -18.75 -12.37 -14.87
CA LYS A 20 -18.00 -13.62 -14.76
C LYS A 20 -16.56 -13.45 -15.21
N GLY A 21 -15.60 -13.95 -14.43
CA GLY A 21 -14.18 -13.94 -14.78
C GLY A 21 -13.48 -12.60 -14.55
N VAL A 22 -14.14 -11.61 -13.95
CA VAL A 22 -13.55 -10.30 -13.66
C VAL A 22 -13.30 -10.15 -12.16
N ASN A 23 -12.04 -9.88 -11.80
CA ASN A 23 -11.67 -9.52 -10.44
C ASN A 23 -10.63 -8.40 -10.44
N ILE A 24 -11.10 -7.18 -10.21
CA ILE A 24 -10.25 -5.99 -10.25
C ILE A 24 -9.70 -5.71 -8.86
N THR A 25 -8.39 -5.90 -8.67
CA THR A 25 -7.69 -5.66 -7.40
C THR A 25 -6.56 -4.63 -7.51
N ASN A 26 -6.11 -4.34 -8.73
CA ASN A 26 -5.00 -3.45 -9.02
C ASN A 26 -5.21 -2.76 -10.39
N PHE A 27 -4.23 -1.94 -10.81
CA PHE A 27 -4.19 -1.26 -12.12
C PHE A 27 -3.15 -1.89 -13.06
N THR A 28 -2.77 -3.14 -12.83
CA THR A 28 -1.78 -3.84 -13.64
C THR A 28 -2.36 -5.19 -14.09
N SER A 29 -2.05 -6.28 -13.39
CA SER A 29 -2.42 -7.64 -13.79
C SER A 29 -3.92 -7.90 -13.92
N SER A 30 -4.77 -7.20 -13.16
CA SER A 30 -6.24 -7.33 -13.24
C SER A 30 -6.84 -6.89 -14.58
N TRP A 31 -6.06 -6.24 -15.45
CA TRP A 31 -6.52 -5.67 -16.72
C TRP A 31 -5.94 -6.38 -17.95
N ARG A 32 -4.98 -7.29 -17.74
CA ARG A 32 -4.20 -7.92 -18.81
C ARG A 32 -5.02 -8.88 -19.67
N ASP A 33 -6.03 -9.52 -19.09
CA ASP A 33 -6.87 -10.50 -19.77
C ASP A 33 -7.95 -9.88 -20.67
N GLY A 34 -8.10 -8.54 -20.64
CA GLY A 34 -9.08 -7.78 -21.40
C GLY A 34 -10.52 -7.86 -20.87
N LEU A 35 -10.82 -8.76 -19.92
CA LEU A 35 -12.18 -8.97 -19.43
C LEU A 35 -12.66 -7.81 -18.55
N ALA A 36 -11.76 -7.19 -17.81
CA ALA A 36 -12.07 -6.00 -17.01
C ALA A 36 -12.48 -4.80 -17.89
N PHE A 37 -11.79 -4.59 -19.02
CA PHE A 37 -12.15 -3.55 -19.98
C PHE A 37 -13.48 -3.85 -20.67
N ALA A 38 -13.67 -5.09 -21.12
CA ALA A 38 -14.91 -5.52 -21.75
C ALA A 38 -16.11 -5.37 -20.80
N ALA A 39 -15.99 -5.80 -19.55
CA ALA A 39 -17.06 -5.68 -18.57
C ALA A 39 -17.41 -4.22 -18.28
N LEU A 40 -16.40 -3.35 -18.20
CA LEU A 40 -16.60 -1.93 -17.92
C LEU A 40 -17.33 -1.22 -19.06
N VAL A 41 -17.00 -1.52 -20.32
CA VAL A 41 -17.71 -0.97 -21.49
C VAL A 41 -19.12 -1.55 -21.58
N HIS A 42 -19.27 -2.87 -21.45
CA HIS A 42 -20.57 -3.55 -21.51
C HIS A 42 -21.53 -3.08 -20.41
N ASN A 43 -21.03 -2.74 -19.23
CA ASN A 43 -21.85 -2.20 -18.15
C ASN A 43 -22.49 -0.85 -18.49
N HIS A 44 -21.79 -0.01 -19.28
CA HIS A 44 -22.30 1.29 -19.71
C HIS A 44 -23.03 1.24 -21.06
N HIS A 45 -22.66 0.28 -21.92
CA HIS A 45 -23.21 0.05 -23.25
C HIS A 45 -23.43 -1.45 -23.52
N PRO A 46 -24.48 -2.06 -22.93
CA PRO A 46 -24.77 -3.48 -23.15
C PRO A 46 -25.04 -3.84 -24.61
N GLU A 47 -25.46 -2.87 -25.43
CA GLU A 47 -25.72 -3.02 -26.86
C GLU A 47 -24.45 -3.13 -27.72
N SER A 48 -23.27 -2.88 -27.15
CA SER A 48 -22.03 -2.77 -27.93
C SER A 48 -21.46 -4.11 -28.41
N PHE A 49 -21.59 -5.17 -27.61
CA PHE A 49 -21.17 -6.54 -27.95
C PHE A 49 -21.73 -7.54 -26.93
N ASP A 50 -21.71 -8.84 -27.23
CA ASP A 50 -22.09 -9.90 -26.29
C ASP A 50 -20.90 -10.33 -25.42
N TYR A 51 -21.09 -10.33 -24.09
CA TYR A 51 -20.05 -10.63 -23.11
C TYR A 51 -19.78 -12.13 -22.92
N GLU A 52 -20.81 -12.99 -23.01
CA GLU A 52 -20.68 -14.43 -22.71
C GLU A 52 -19.67 -15.16 -23.63
N PRO A 53 -19.61 -14.88 -24.95
CA PRO A 53 -18.61 -15.49 -25.83
C PRO A 53 -17.17 -15.08 -25.50
N LEU A 54 -16.97 -13.85 -25.01
CA LEU A 54 -15.64 -13.33 -24.67
C LEU A 54 -15.04 -14.04 -23.46
N VAL A 55 -15.87 -14.38 -22.46
CA VAL A 55 -15.45 -15.14 -21.26
C VAL A 55 -14.94 -16.53 -21.64
N ASN A 56 -15.62 -17.22 -22.55
CA ASN A 56 -15.46 -18.66 -22.75
C ASN A 56 -14.50 -19.07 -23.88
N GLY A 57 -14.09 -18.16 -24.78
CA GLY A 57 -13.32 -18.60 -25.96
C GLY A 57 -12.43 -17.58 -26.67
N ALA A 58 -12.36 -16.33 -26.22
CA ALA A 58 -11.54 -15.32 -26.87
C ALA A 58 -10.13 -15.20 -26.26
N ASP A 59 -9.11 -15.03 -27.10
CA ASP A 59 -7.77 -14.66 -26.66
C ASP A 59 -7.75 -13.27 -26.03
N ALA A 60 -6.80 -13.02 -25.12
CA ALA A 60 -6.69 -11.73 -24.42
C ALA A 60 -6.58 -10.54 -25.39
N LEU A 61 -5.84 -10.71 -26.48
CA LEU A 61 -5.73 -9.70 -27.54
C LEU A 61 -7.10 -9.41 -28.17
N LYS A 62 -7.86 -10.45 -28.49
CA LYS A 62 -9.18 -10.30 -29.12
C LYS A 62 -10.19 -9.64 -28.20
N ARG A 63 -10.13 -9.95 -26.90
CA ARG A 63 -10.97 -9.28 -25.88
C ARG A 63 -10.66 -7.80 -25.78
N LEU A 64 -9.38 -7.43 -25.80
CA LEU A 64 -8.93 -6.04 -25.76
C LEU A 64 -9.34 -5.29 -27.02
N GLU A 65 -9.17 -5.88 -28.21
CA GLU A 65 -9.64 -5.30 -29.48
C GLU A 65 -11.13 -4.97 -29.44
N VAL A 66 -11.97 -5.94 -29.05
CA VAL A 66 -13.42 -5.76 -28.99
C VAL A 66 -13.80 -4.68 -27.97
N ALA A 67 -13.16 -4.69 -26.80
CA ALA A 67 -13.42 -3.70 -25.75
C ALA A 67 -13.03 -2.28 -26.18
N PHE A 68 -11.87 -2.10 -26.80
CA PHE A 68 -11.37 -0.79 -27.23
C PHE A 68 -12.10 -0.28 -28.48
N GLU A 69 -12.48 -1.16 -29.40
CA GLU A 69 -13.33 -0.78 -30.54
C GLU A 69 -14.71 -0.30 -30.06
N ALA A 70 -15.31 -1.02 -29.12
CA ALA A 70 -16.58 -0.63 -28.51
C ALA A 70 -16.48 0.68 -27.71
N ALA A 71 -15.41 0.86 -26.93
CA ALA A 71 -15.14 2.10 -26.20
C ALA A 71 -14.96 3.29 -27.15
N GLY A 72 -14.24 3.09 -28.27
CA GLY A 72 -14.07 4.08 -29.32
C GLY A 72 -15.41 4.49 -29.96
N LYS A 73 -16.28 3.52 -30.27
CA LYS A 73 -17.65 3.78 -30.77
C LYS A 73 -18.50 4.52 -29.75
N ALA A 74 -18.28 4.28 -28.46
CA ALA A 74 -18.93 5.01 -27.38
C ALA A 74 -18.38 6.43 -27.16
N GLY A 75 -17.32 6.84 -27.87
CA GLY A 75 -16.73 8.19 -27.78
C GLY A 75 -15.54 8.31 -26.83
N VAL A 76 -15.03 7.21 -26.28
CA VAL A 76 -13.81 7.20 -25.48
C VAL A 76 -12.58 7.21 -26.41
N PRO A 77 -11.65 8.16 -26.28
CA PRO A 77 -10.40 8.14 -27.06
C PRO A 77 -9.57 6.90 -26.74
N ASN A 78 -9.11 6.18 -27.76
CA ASN A 78 -8.21 5.03 -27.60
C ASN A 78 -6.79 5.52 -27.25
N LEU A 79 -6.40 5.35 -25.98
CA LEU A 79 -5.07 5.74 -25.47
C LEU A 79 -4.14 4.54 -25.27
N LEU A 80 -4.65 3.32 -25.47
CA LEU A 80 -3.92 2.08 -25.30
C LEU A 80 -4.12 1.22 -26.55
N ASP A 81 -3.03 0.65 -27.03
CA ASP A 81 -3.07 -0.38 -28.05
C ASP A 81 -3.23 -1.76 -27.38
N PRO A 82 -4.06 -2.67 -27.94
CA PRO A 82 -4.25 -4.02 -27.40
C PRO A 82 -2.94 -4.80 -27.22
N GLU A 83 -1.98 -4.59 -28.13
CA GLU A 83 -0.67 -5.23 -28.07
C GLU A 83 0.15 -4.73 -26.88
N ASP A 84 0.16 -3.42 -26.61
CA ASP A 84 0.94 -2.80 -25.52
C ASP A 84 0.52 -3.27 -24.12
N VAL A 85 -0.76 -3.61 -23.95
CA VAL A 85 -1.27 -4.19 -22.70
C VAL A 85 -0.69 -5.60 -22.47
N LEU A 86 -0.22 -6.26 -23.53
CA LEU A 86 0.30 -7.63 -23.52
C LEU A 86 1.84 -7.74 -23.65
N VAL A 87 2.55 -6.67 -24.02
CA VAL A 87 4.02 -6.64 -24.26
C VAL A 87 4.88 -7.08 -23.06
N GLY A 88 4.30 -7.24 -21.86
CA GLY A 88 5.01 -7.68 -20.65
C GLY A 88 4.23 -8.62 -19.72
N PRO A 89 4.85 -9.04 -18.61
CA PRO A 89 4.19 -9.86 -17.60
C PRO A 89 3.00 -9.12 -16.95
N GLN A 90 3.03 -7.79 -16.91
CA GLN A 90 1.94 -6.93 -16.47
C GLN A 90 1.94 -5.60 -17.26
N PRO A 91 0.76 -5.03 -17.57
CA PRO A 91 0.67 -3.72 -18.21
C PRO A 91 1.12 -2.60 -17.27
N ASP A 92 1.57 -1.48 -17.85
CA ASP A 92 2.01 -0.32 -17.07
C ASP A 92 0.86 0.30 -16.27
N HIS A 93 1.13 0.52 -14.98
CA HIS A 93 0.14 1.01 -14.02
C HIS A 93 -0.40 2.39 -14.40
N PHE A 94 0.47 3.30 -14.84
CA PHE A 94 0.08 4.67 -15.15
C PHE A 94 -0.70 4.74 -16.45
N SER A 95 -0.33 3.93 -17.45
CA SER A 95 -1.08 3.80 -18.70
C SER A 95 -2.52 3.32 -18.47
N ILE A 96 -2.70 2.24 -17.69
CA ILE A 96 -4.03 1.71 -17.33
C ILE A 96 -4.84 2.74 -16.53
N MET A 97 -4.23 3.38 -15.52
CA MET A 97 -4.90 4.38 -14.70
C MET A 97 -5.32 5.61 -15.52
N THR A 98 -4.50 6.05 -16.47
CA THR A 98 -4.79 7.19 -17.34
C THR A 98 -5.98 6.88 -18.25
N TYR A 99 -5.98 5.70 -18.88
CA TYR A 99 -7.10 5.29 -19.74
C TYR A 99 -8.40 5.13 -18.95
N LEU A 100 -8.36 4.52 -17.76
CA LEU A 100 -9.53 4.38 -16.90
C LEU A 100 -10.05 5.72 -16.38
N SER A 101 -9.16 6.68 -16.10
CA SER A 101 -9.56 8.05 -15.75
C SER A 101 -10.34 8.71 -16.88
N THR A 102 -9.93 8.47 -18.14
CA THR A 102 -10.65 8.94 -19.32
C THR A 102 -12.02 8.25 -19.47
N MET A 103 -12.07 6.91 -19.36
CA MET A 103 -13.34 6.15 -19.37
C MET A 103 -14.27 6.61 -18.25
N TYR A 104 -13.76 6.82 -17.04
CA TYR A 104 -14.53 7.28 -15.89
C TYR A 104 -15.15 8.66 -16.15
N LYS A 105 -14.39 9.61 -16.70
CA LYS A 105 -14.90 10.92 -17.06
C LYS A 105 -16.02 10.80 -18.10
N HIS A 106 -15.81 9.97 -19.12
CA HIS A 106 -16.76 9.77 -20.20
C HIS A 106 -18.06 9.12 -19.71
N PHE A 107 -17.97 8.01 -18.99
CA PHE A 107 -19.13 7.26 -18.53
C PHE A 107 -19.84 7.87 -17.32
N ARG A 108 -19.17 8.72 -16.53
CA ARG A 108 -19.80 9.45 -15.42
C ARG A 108 -20.47 10.75 -15.86
N ALA A 109 -20.10 11.32 -17.01
CA ALA A 109 -20.70 12.56 -17.51
C ALA A 109 -22.14 12.37 -18.02
N GLY A 110 -22.59 11.14 -18.29
CA GLY A 110 -23.82 10.89 -19.04
C GLY A 110 -23.70 11.39 -20.49
N PRO A 111 -24.54 10.92 -21.43
CA PRO A 111 -24.45 11.36 -22.82
C PRO A 111 -24.74 12.87 -22.93
N THR A 112 -23.72 13.66 -23.24
CA THR A 112 -23.83 15.10 -23.50
C THR A 112 -23.87 15.36 -25.01
N ALA A 113 -25.04 15.53 -25.62
CA ALA A 113 -25.31 16.43 -26.77
C ALA A 113 -26.80 16.36 -27.26
N PRO A 114 -27.34 17.39 -27.93
CA PRO A 114 -28.79 17.66 -28.04
C PRO A 114 -29.51 17.19 -29.33
N ARG A 115 -30.86 17.19 -29.25
CA ARG A 115 -31.94 17.23 -30.30
C ARG A 115 -32.39 15.89 -30.95
N PRO A 116 -33.60 15.75 -31.56
CA PRO A 116 -34.77 16.66 -31.71
C PRO A 116 -36.16 16.03 -31.40
N ALA A 117 -37.23 16.79 -31.66
CA ALA A 117 -38.65 16.49 -31.45
C ALA A 117 -39.25 15.46 -32.44
N ALA A 118 -40.47 14.99 -32.07
CA ALA A 118 -41.44 14.14 -32.80
C ALA A 118 -41.25 12.62 -32.60
N ALA A 119 -42.12 12.00 -31.78
CA ALA A 119 -43.34 11.28 -32.17
C ALA A 119 -43.04 9.78 -32.34
N VAL A 120 -43.75 8.82 -31.76
CA VAL A 120 -45.18 8.51 -31.96
C VAL A 120 -45.65 7.52 -30.87
N SER A 121 -46.80 7.86 -30.26
CA SER A 121 -47.84 7.06 -29.58
C SER A 121 -47.82 5.51 -29.67
N LYS A 122 -48.31 4.77 -28.65
CA LYS A 122 -49.75 4.41 -28.46
C LYS A 122 -50.01 3.62 -27.12
N PRO A 123 -51.28 3.30 -26.70
CA PRO A 123 -51.94 3.94 -25.52
C PRO A 123 -52.61 2.97 -24.49
N TYR A 124 -53.30 3.57 -23.49
CA TYR A 124 -54.19 2.99 -22.42
C TYR A 124 -53.47 2.16 -21.32
N ASP A 125 -53.81 2.24 -20.03
CA ASP A 125 -55.11 2.43 -19.39
C ASP A 125 -55.00 3.19 -18.04
N ALA A 126 -56.04 3.95 -17.73
CA ALA A 126 -56.21 4.69 -16.49
C ALA A 126 -56.95 3.81 -15.48
N GLY A 127 -56.32 3.50 -14.35
CA GLY A 127 -56.95 2.71 -13.30
C GLY A 127 -56.22 2.80 -11.97
N GLU A 128 -56.52 3.87 -11.22
CA GLU A 128 -56.79 3.78 -9.79
C GLU A 128 -55.70 3.19 -8.86
N LYS A 129 -55.00 4.09 -8.13
CA LYS A 129 -54.99 4.08 -6.65
C LYS A 129 -54.26 5.30 -6.09
N ARG A 130 -55.02 6.10 -5.35
CA ARG A 130 -54.54 7.09 -4.39
C ARG A 130 -53.73 6.40 -3.29
N GLY A 131 -52.69 7.09 -2.82
CA GLY A 131 -52.20 6.97 -1.45
C GLY A 131 -50.77 6.48 -1.33
N SER A 132 -49.85 7.41 -1.06
CA SER A 132 -48.95 7.38 0.09
C SER A 132 -47.68 8.15 -0.24
N VAL A 133 -47.62 9.39 0.25
CA VAL A 133 -46.36 10.12 0.43
C VAL A 133 -45.44 9.21 1.26
N ARG A 134 -44.35 8.74 0.66
CA ARG A 134 -43.30 8.01 1.37
C ARG A 134 -42.19 8.98 1.72
N SER A 135 -42.20 9.34 2.99
CA SER A 135 -41.13 10.00 3.74
C SER A 135 -39.77 9.29 3.50
N TYR A 136 -38.72 10.07 3.26
CA TYR A 136 -37.34 9.61 3.32
C TYR A 136 -36.92 9.55 4.79
N GLY A 137 -36.81 8.34 5.34
CA GLY A 137 -36.25 8.07 6.65
C GLY A 137 -34.73 7.91 6.59
N GLU A 138 -34.07 8.50 7.58
CA GLU A 138 -32.63 8.52 7.86
C GLU A 138 -32.02 7.11 8.04
N GLY A 139 -30.77 6.98 7.61
CA GLY A 139 -29.87 5.89 8.02
C GLY A 139 -28.64 6.52 8.66
N ASP A 140 -28.68 6.68 9.97
CA ASP A 140 -27.56 7.11 10.81
C ASP A 140 -26.70 5.87 11.14
N GLN A 141 -25.61 5.68 10.40
CA GLN A 141 -24.54 4.74 10.77
C GLN A 141 -23.53 5.52 11.62
N SER A 142 -23.34 5.08 12.87
CA SER A 142 -22.62 5.85 13.88
C SER A 142 -21.18 6.18 13.44
N GLU A 143 -20.78 7.43 13.68
CA GLU A 143 -19.49 8.02 13.34
C GLU A 143 -18.28 7.21 13.87
N GLU A 144 -18.52 6.38 14.89
CA GLU A 144 -17.54 5.50 15.53
C GLU A 144 -17.16 4.28 14.66
N GLU A 145 -18.11 3.71 13.92
CA GLU A 145 -17.84 2.62 12.98
C GLU A 145 -16.97 3.10 11.82
N PHE A 146 -17.22 4.32 11.36
CA PHE A 146 -16.42 4.96 10.31
C PHE A 146 -14.98 5.24 10.75
N ARG A 147 -14.76 5.59 12.04
CA ARG A 147 -13.41 5.77 12.61
C ARG A 147 -12.67 4.45 12.75
N LYS A 148 -13.32 3.40 13.27
CA LYS A 148 -12.76 2.05 13.36
C LYS A 148 -12.41 1.47 11.99
N GLN A 149 -13.25 1.71 10.97
CA GLN A 149 -12.97 1.26 9.61
C GLN A 149 -11.77 2.00 8.99
N ARG A 150 -11.64 3.31 9.23
CA ARG A 150 -10.47 4.09 8.84
C ARG A 150 -9.17 3.64 9.52
N GLU A 151 -9.23 3.30 10.80
CA GLU A 151 -8.06 2.79 11.53
C GLU A 151 -7.60 1.44 10.99
N ARG A 152 -8.54 0.53 10.65
CA ARG A 152 -8.21 -0.74 9.98
C ARG A 152 -7.55 -0.52 8.63
N GLU A 153 -8.03 0.43 7.82
CA GLU A 153 -7.41 0.77 6.54
C GLU A 153 -6.01 1.36 6.70
N ILE A 154 -5.78 2.18 7.73
CA ILE A 154 -4.45 2.74 8.03
C ILE A 154 -3.50 1.64 8.48
N GLU A 155 -3.96 0.72 9.33
CA GLU A 155 -3.19 -0.43 9.80
C GLU A 155 -2.83 -1.37 8.65
N GLU A 156 -3.78 -1.62 7.73
CA GLU A 156 -3.56 -2.43 6.54
C GLU A 156 -2.55 -1.79 5.58
N LYS A 157 -2.65 -0.47 5.36
CA LYS A 157 -1.66 0.28 4.56
C LYS A 157 -0.27 0.26 5.18
N LYS A 158 -0.17 0.40 6.51
CA LYS A 158 1.10 0.26 7.23
C LYS A 158 1.67 -1.15 7.09
N ARG A 159 0.82 -2.19 7.14
CA ARG A 159 1.24 -3.59 6.96
C ARG A 159 1.78 -3.85 5.55
N LYS A 160 1.11 -3.33 4.51
CA LYS A 160 1.57 -3.42 3.11
C LYS A 160 2.87 -2.64 2.87
N LEU A 161 3.02 -1.47 3.49
CA LEU A 161 4.26 -0.69 3.42
C LEU A 161 5.44 -1.45 4.05
N LEU A 162 5.22 -2.05 5.22
CA LEU A 162 6.22 -2.87 5.90
C LEU A 162 6.58 -4.13 5.11
N GLU A 163 5.60 -4.73 4.42
CA GLU A 163 5.83 -5.87 3.53
C GLU A 163 6.66 -5.49 2.31
N MET A 164 6.38 -4.36 1.68
CA MET A 164 7.20 -3.82 0.59
C MET A 164 8.63 -3.48 1.05
N GLU A 165 8.82 -2.95 2.26
CA GLU A 165 10.16 -2.72 2.80
C GLU A 165 10.93 -4.04 3.02
N ARG A 166 10.26 -5.07 3.56
CA ARG A 166 10.84 -6.40 3.71
C ARG A 166 11.18 -7.04 2.37
N GLU A 167 10.37 -6.81 1.35
CA GLU A 167 10.64 -7.31 0.00
C GLU A 167 11.84 -6.60 -0.63
N LYS A 168 11.94 -5.27 -0.49
CA LYS A 168 13.15 -4.51 -0.88
C LYS A 168 14.40 -4.98 -0.14
N GLU A 169 14.27 -5.35 1.13
CA GLU A 169 15.36 -5.90 1.93
C GLU A 169 15.79 -7.29 1.43
N ARG A 170 14.82 -8.18 1.14
CA ARG A 170 15.09 -9.49 0.53
C ARG A 170 15.73 -9.37 -0.85
N GLU A 171 15.34 -8.37 -1.63
CA GLU A 171 15.95 -8.10 -2.93
C GLU A 171 17.40 -7.63 -2.79
N ARG A 172 17.67 -6.72 -1.85
CA ARG A 172 19.04 -6.31 -1.49
C ARG A 172 19.87 -7.49 -0.99
N GLU A 173 19.27 -8.41 -0.26
CA GLU A 173 19.93 -9.63 0.21
C GLU A 173 20.25 -10.59 -0.94
N ARG A 174 19.31 -10.81 -1.87
CA ARG A 174 19.56 -11.57 -3.11
C ARG A 174 20.67 -10.92 -3.94
N GLN A 175 20.72 -9.59 -4.00
CA GLN A 175 21.79 -8.87 -4.70
C GLN A 175 23.15 -9.09 -4.02
N ARG A 176 23.21 -9.04 -2.68
CA ARG A 176 24.42 -9.39 -1.91
C ARG A 176 24.82 -10.85 -2.11
N GLN A 177 23.86 -11.76 -2.23
CA GLN A 177 24.10 -13.18 -2.51
C GLN A 177 24.76 -13.34 -3.88
N ARG A 178 24.18 -12.72 -4.92
CA ARG A 178 24.74 -12.71 -6.29
C ARG A 178 26.13 -12.11 -6.34
N GLU A 179 26.39 -11.05 -5.59
CA GLU A 179 27.73 -10.46 -5.48
C GLU A 179 28.73 -11.39 -4.76
N LYS A 180 28.30 -12.09 -3.71
CA LYS A 180 29.12 -13.11 -3.04
C LYS A 180 29.46 -14.25 -3.99
N GLU A 181 28.47 -14.79 -4.70
CA GLU A 181 28.65 -15.84 -5.71
C GLU A 181 29.58 -15.35 -6.83
N LYS A 182 29.40 -14.12 -7.32
CA LYS A 182 30.29 -13.52 -8.32
C LYS A 182 31.74 -13.43 -7.82
N LYS A 183 31.95 -13.01 -6.58
CA LYS A 183 33.29 -12.95 -5.95
C LYS A 183 33.87 -14.34 -5.71
N GLU A 184 33.04 -15.33 -5.42
CA GLU A 184 33.48 -16.72 -5.25
C GLU A 184 33.91 -17.32 -6.59
N MET A 185 33.12 -17.15 -7.64
CA MET A 185 33.47 -17.53 -9.01
C MET A 185 34.75 -16.84 -9.49
N GLU A 186 34.96 -15.58 -9.12
CA GLU A 186 36.18 -14.84 -9.42
C GLU A 186 37.40 -15.41 -8.67
N ARG A 187 37.26 -15.73 -7.39
CA ARG A 187 38.32 -16.39 -6.60
C ARG A 187 38.66 -17.78 -7.14
N GLU A 188 37.65 -18.56 -7.54
CA GLU A 188 37.85 -19.86 -8.15
C GLU A 188 38.58 -19.74 -9.49
N ARG A 189 38.18 -18.77 -10.32
CA ARG A 189 38.87 -18.45 -11.57
C ARG A 189 40.34 -18.10 -11.33
N GLU A 190 40.65 -17.26 -10.34
CA GLU A 190 42.04 -16.96 -9.98
C GLU A 190 42.79 -18.20 -9.49
N ARG A 191 42.15 -19.06 -8.69
CA ARG A 191 42.76 -20.30 -8.20
C ARG A 191 43.14 -21.22 -9.36
N LEU A 192 42.22 -21.45 -10.30
CA LEU A 192 42.48 -22.25 -11.50
C LEU A 192 43.59 -21.63 -12.36
N GLU A 193 43.67 -20.30 -12.43
CA GLU A 193 44.76 -19.62 -13.12
C GLU A 193 46.11 -19.83 -12.44
N ARG A 194 46.17 -19.77 -11.10
CA ARG A 194 47.38 -20.09 -10.33
C ARG A 194 47.80 -21.54 -10.53
N GLU A 195 46.87 -22.49 -10.43
CA GLU A 195 47.16 -23.92 -10.65
C GLU A 195 47.68 -24.19 -12.07
N ARG A 196 47.15 -23.49 -13.07
CA ARG A 196 47.66 -23.55 -14.44
C ARG A 196 49.09 -23.02 -14.52
N LYS A 197 49.39 -21.86 -13.91
CA LYS A 197 50.75 -21.29 -13.87
C LYS A 197 51.73 -22.24 -13.18
N ASP A 198 51.33 -22.85 -12.06
CA ASP A 198 52.15 -23.82 -11.33
C ASP A 198 52.42 -25.08 -12.14
N ARG A 199 51.41 -25.57 -12.88
CA ARG A 199 51.57 -26.69 -13.82
C ARG A 199 52.61 -26.36 -14.89
N ASP A 200 52.52 -25.17 -15.49
CA ASP A 200 53.47 -24.70 -16.50
C ASP A 200 54.89 -24.59 -15.91
N ILE A 201 55.03 -24.14 -14.65
CA ILE A 201 56.33 -24.09 -13.95
C ILE A 201 56.90 -25.49 -13.73
N ARG A 202 56.11 -26.43 -13.19
CA ARG A 202 56.56 -27.82 -12.95
C ARG A 202 56.96 -28.51 -14.24
N GLU A 203 56.24 -28.26 -15.33
CA GLU A 203 56.58 -28.80 -16.64
C GLU A 203 57.90 -28.22 -17.17
N ARG A 204 58.12 -26.91 -17.03
CA ARG A 204 59.41 -26.27 -17.36
C ARG A 204 60.56 -26.87 -16.54
N GLU A 205 60.39 -27.05 -15.23
CA GLU A 205 61.40 -27.68 -14.38
C GLU A 205 61.68 -29.14 -14.76
N ARG A 206 60.64 -29.90 -15.14
CA ARG A 206 60.81 -31.28 -15.61
C ARG A 206 61.64 -31.32 -16.89
N ILE A 207 61.34 -30.44 -17.85
CA ILE A 207 62.09 -30.30 -19.10
C ILE A 207 63.54 -29.87 -18.82
N GLU A 208 63.76 -28.96 -17.88
CA GLU A 208 65.10 -28.52 -17.44
C GLU A 208 65.91 -29.69 -16.85
N LYS A 209 65.31 -30.45 -15.94
CA LYS A 209 65.93 -31.64 -15.32
C LYS A 209 66.23 -32.72 -16.35
N GLU A 210 65.31 -32.95 -17.29
CA GLU A 210 65.51 -33.88 -18.39
C GLU A 210 66.66 -33.43 -19.30
N LYS A 211 66.73 -32.14 -19.66
CA LYS A 211 67.87 -31.56 -20.40
C LYS A 211 69.18 -31.76 -19.65
N GLN A 212 69.22 -31.48 -18.35
CA GLN A 212 70.42 -31.66 -17.51
C GLN A 212 70.82 -33.13 -17.35
N ALA A 213 69.87 -34.05 -17.23
CA ALA A 213 70.13 -35.48 -17.20
C ALA A 213 70.70 -35.96 -18.55
N ASN A 214 70.15 -35.46 -19.66
CA ASN A 214 70.59 -35.81 -21.00
C ASN A 214 71.98 -35.22 -21.32
N THR A 215 72.30 -34.02 -20.85
CA THR A 215 73.66 -33.45 -20.96
C THR A 215 74.66 -34.20 -20.08
N LYS A 216 74.30 -34.59 -18.86
CA LYS A 216 75.13 -35.45 -17.99
C LYS A 216 75.34 -36.85 -18.59
N ALA A 217 74.30 -37.47 -19.14
CA ALA A 217 74.39 -38.73 -19.86
C ALA A 217 75.29 -38.62 -21.10
N ARG A 218 75.22 -37.49 -21.83
CA ARG A 218 76.11 -37.21 -22.96
C ARG A 218 77.56 -36.94 -22.55
N ALA A 219 77.79 -36.25 -21.44
CA ALA A 219 79.12 -36.00 -20.91
C ALA A 219 79.79 -37.29 -20.38
N THR A 220 79.01 -38.15 -19.70
CA THR A 220 79.47 -39.48 -19.23
C THR A 220 79.70 -40.46 -20.39
N ALA A 221 78.87 -40.42 -21.43
CA ALA A 221 79.11 -41.17 -22.68
C ALA A 221 80.34 -40.64 -23.44
N ALA A 222 80.65 -39.34 -23.36
CA ALA A 222 81.85 -38.76 -23.96
C ALA A 222 83.14 -39.03 -23.17
N SER A 223 83.04 -39.29 -21.85
CA SER A 223 84.19 -39.68 -21.01
C SER A 223 84.47 -41.18 -21.01
N ALA A 224 83.55 -42.01 -21.51
CA ALA A 224 83.82 -43.41 -21.82
C ALA A 224 84.76 -43.46 -23.05
N SER A 225 85.99 -43.96 -22.85
CA SER A 225 87.02 -44.01 -23.88
C SER A 225 86.49 -44.67 -25.17
N PRO A 226 86.81 -44.14 -26.36
CA PRO A 226 86.20 -44.60 -27.61
C PRO A 226 86.82 -45.94 -28.01
N VAL A 227 86.11 -47.04 -27.79
CA VAL A 227 86.39 -48.27 -28.54
C VAL A 227 85.94 -47.99 -29.98
N LYS A 228 86.91 -47.97 -30.89
CA LYS A 228 86.77 -47.83 -32.36
C LYS A 228 85.46 -48.46 -32.87
N ALA A 229 84.42 -47.65 -33.04
CA ALA A 229 83.33 -47.95 -33.95
C ALA A 229 83.75 -47.38 -35.31
N ALA A 230 84.27 -48.26 -36.17
CA ALA A 230 84.44 -47.97 -37.58
C ALA A 230 83.14 -47.42 -38.15
N ALA A 231 83.24 -46.37 -38.98
CA ALA A 231 82.12 -45.81 -39.70
C ALA A 231 81.47 -46.88 -40.58
N ALA A 232 80.40 -47.50 -40.06
CA ALA A 232 79.53 -48.37 -40.84
C ALA A 232 78.69 -47.50 -41.79
N PRO A 233 78.47 -47.92 -43.05
CA PRO A 233 77.59 -47.19 -43.95
C PRO A 233 76.18 -47.19 -43.37
N VAL A 234 75.63 -45.99 -43.18
CA VAL A 234 74.27 -45.76 -42.68
C VAL A 234 73.31 -46.65 -43.47
N SER A 235 72.68 -47.61 -42.80
CA SER A 235 71.74 -48.53 -43.42
C SER A 235 70.58 -47.73 -44.03
N SER A 236 70.17 -48.10 -45.25
CA SER A 236 69.00 -47.53 -45.95
C SER A 236 67.74 -47.46 -45.06
N ALA A 237 67.61 -48.34 -44.07
CA ALA A 237 66.51 -48.35 -43.11
C ALA A 237 66.56 -47.20 -42.09
N GLU A 238 67.74 -46.74 -41.67
CA GLU A 238 67.90 -45.62 -40.73
C GLU A 238 67.68 -44.27 -41.41
N ALA A 239 68.09 -44.15 -42.69
CA ALA A 239 67.78 -42.99 -43.52
C ALA A 239 66.26 -42.83 -43.73
N LYS A 240 65.55 -43.94 -44.02
CA LYS A 240 64.07 -43.94 -44.14
C LYS A 240 63.37 -43.54 -42.84
N LYS A 241 63.79 -44.08 -41.68
CA LYS A 241 63.25 -43.68 -40.36
C LYS A 241 63.52 -42.21 -40.04
N ARG A 242 64.67 -41.67 -40.44
CA ARG A 242 65.01 -40.25 -40.26
C ARG A 242 64.14 -39.34 -41.14
N GLU A 243 63.86 -39.76 -42.36
CA GLU A 243 62.96 -39.05 -43.26
C GLU A 243 61.50 -39.08 -42.77
N GLU A 244 61.04 -40.22 -42.25
CA GLU A 244 59.71 -40.36 -41.65
C GLU A 244 59.54 -39.45 -40.42
N ARG A 245 60.55 -39.39 -39.54
CA ARG A 245 60.57 -38.44 -38.41
C ARG A 245 60.52 -36.99 -38.88
N ARG A 246 61.20 -36.65 -39.98
CA ARG A 246 61.15 -35.32 -40.58
C ARG A 246 59.75 -34.99 -41.09
N ARG A 247 59.11 -35.91 -41.82
CA ARG A 247 57.73 -35.74 -42.32
C ARG A 247 56.73 -35.56 -41.19
N ARG A 248 56.81 -36.38 -40.14
CA ARG A 248 55.95 -36.27 -38.96
C ARG A 248 56.16 -34.96 -38.18
N LYS A 249 57.39 -34.46 -38.14
CA LYS A 249 57.70 -33.15 -37.56
C LYS A 249 57.08 -32.01 -38.37
N GLU A 250 57.23 -32.04 -39.69
CA GLU A 250 56.63 -31.04 -40.59
C GLU A 250 55.09 -31.06 -40.52
N GLU A 251 54.49 -32.24 -40.37
CA GLU A 251 53.04 -32.39 -40.19
C GLU A 251 52.56 -31.82 -38.85
N LEU A 252 53.25 -32.11 -37.74
CA LEU A 252 52.97 -31.51 -36.44
C LEU A 252 53.13 -29.98 -36.48
N GLU A 253 54.15 -29.46 -37.15
CA GLU A 253 54.36 -28.02 -37.33
C GLU A 253 53.21 -27.36 -38.11
N ARG A 254 52.68 -28.04 -39.14
CA ARG A 254 51.47 -27.58 -39.86
C ARG A 254 50.23 -27.58 -38.97
N GLN A 255 49.98 -28.65 -38.21
CA GLN A 255 48.85 -28.73 -37.29
C GLN A 255 48.92 -27.66 -36.19
N ILE A 256 50.11 -27.39 -35.66
CA ILE A 256 50.34 -26.31 -34.70
C ILE A 256 50.06 -24.94 -35.33
N ALA A 257 50.53 -24.71 -36.56
CA ALA A 257 50.29 -23.46 -37.27
C ALA A 257 48.80 -23.24 -37.55
N GLU A 258 48.06 -24.28 -37.92
CA GLU A 258 46.62 -24.23 -38.11
C GLU A 258 45.88 -23.94 -36.80
N THR A 259 46.23 -24.65 -35.72
CA THR A 259 45.64 -24.45 -34.39
C THR A 259 45.90 -23.03 -33.87
N LYS A 260 47.08 -22.47 -34.12
CA LYS A 260 47.40 -21.07 -33.78
C LYS A 260 46.49 -20.10 -34.52
N ARG A 261 46.29 -20.29 -35.83
CA ARG A 261 45.37 -19.46 -36.63
C ARG A 261 43.93 -19.55 -36.12
N THR A 262 43.47 -20.72 -35.68
CA THR A 262 42.13 -20.86 -35.10
C THR A 262 42.01 -20.17 -33.74
N ILE A 263 43.04 -20.27 -32.89
CA ILE A 263 43.08 -19.57 -31.60
C ILE A 263 43.06 -18.05 -31.81
N GLU A 264 43.83 -17.52 -32.76
CA GLU A 264 43.83 -16.10 -33.11
C GLU A 264 42.46 -15.62 -33.62
N LYS A 265 41.79 -16.40 -34.48
CA LYS A 265 40.43 -16.11 -34.93
C LYS A 265 39.44 -16.07 -33.76
N LEU A 266 39.51 -17.05 -32.86
CA LEU A 266 38.64 -17.10 -31.67
C LEU A 266 38.92 -15.96 -30.69
N ALA A 267 40.19 -15.57 -30.53
CA ALA A 267 40.56 -14.42 -29.72
C ALA A 267 39.95 -13.13 -30.26
N ARG A 268 40.02 -12.92 -31.58
CA ARG A 268 39.41 -11.77 -32.25
C ARG A 268 37.88 -11.76 -32.09
N ILE A 269 37.20 -12.88 -32.33
CA ILE A 269 35.74 -12.98 -32.13
C ILE A 269 35.34 -12.69 -30.68
N LYS A 270 36.14 -13.17 -29.72
CA LYS A 270 35.90 -12.94 -28.29
C LYS A 270 36.09 -11.46 -27.91
N GLU A 271 37.04 -10.78 -28.52
CA GLU A 271 37.29 -9.35 -28.31
C GLU A 271 36.19 -8.50 -28.96
N GLU A 272 35.80 -8.81 -30.19
CA GLU A 272 34.66 -8.17 -30.89
C GLU A 272 33.37 -8.32 -30.07
N ARG A 273 33.10 -9.51 -29.53
CA ARG A 273 31.92 -9.74 -28.69
C ARG A 273 32.00 -9.06 -27.32
N ARG A 274 33.19 -8.83 -26.77
CA ARG A 274 33.37 -8.04 -25.55
C ARG A 274 33.07 -6.57 -25.79
N ALA A 275 33.57 -6.02 -26.91
CA ALA A 275 33.28 -4.64 -27.30
C ALA A 275 31.79 -4.42 -27.53
N GLN A 276 31.09 -5.37 -28.18
CA GLN A 276 29.63 -5.30 -28.35
C GLN A 276 28.87 -5.27 -27.02
N VAL A 277 29.26 -6.12 -26.06
CA VAL A 277 28.61 -6.14 -24.74
C VAL A 277 28.88 -4.85 -23.97
N GLU A 278 30.08 -4.29 -24.07
CA GLU A 278 30.40 -2.99 -23.44
C GLU A 278 29.58 -1.83 -24.05
N GLU A 279 29.39 -1.83 -25.38
CA GLU A 279 28.54 -0.85 -26.08
C GLU A 279 27.05 -1.00 -25.70
N GLU A 280 26.54 -2.23 -25.64
CA GLU A 280 25.17 -2.52 -25.16
C GLU A 280 24.96 -2.05 -23.71
N ASP A 281 25.93 -2.30 -22.82
CA ASP A 281 25.89 -1.85 -21.42
C ASP A 281 25.90 -0.31 -21.31
N GLU A 282 26.58 0.40 -22.21
CA GLU A 282 26.58 1.87 -22.25
C GLU A 282 25.24 2.41 -22.74
N ILE A 283 24.68 1.85 -23.81
CA ILE A 283 23.35 2.20 -24.32
C ILE A 283 22.29 1.97 -23.24
N GLU A 284 22.33 0.84 -22.52
CA GLU A 284 21.38 0.54 -21.45
C GLU A 284 21.50 1.54 -20.29
N LYS A 285 22.72 1.97 -19.94
CA LYS A 285 22.93 3.02 -18.93
C LYS A 285 22.35 4.35 -19.36
N GLU A 286 22.56 4.76 -20.61
CA GLU A 286 22.01 6.00 -21.15
C GLU A 286 20.47 5.96 -21.21
N GLU A 287 19.89 4.85 -21.65
CA GLU A 287 18.44 4.65 -21.63
C GLU A 287 17.89 4.66 -20.21
N ALA A 288 18.56 4.00 -19.26
CA ALA A 288 18.16 4.01 -17.86
C ALA A 288 18.20 5.44 -17.27
N GLN A 289 19.18 6.25 -17.66
CA GLN A 289 19.25 7.67 -17.29
C GLN A 289 18.11 8.46 -17.93
N ARG A 290 17.82 8.28 -19.23
CA ARG A 290 16.68 8.92 -19.91
C ARG A 290 15.35 8.57 -19.24
N ARG A 291 15.11 7.28 -18.98
CA ARG A 291 13.93 6.79 -18.24
C ARG A 291 13.87 7.36 -16.82
N SER A 292 15.02 7.58 -16.17
CA SER A 292 15.08 8.20 -14.83
C SER A 292 14.63 9.66 -14.86
N VAL A 293 15.13 10.43 -15.84
CA VAL A 293 14.74 11.84 -16.05
C VAL A 293 13.27 11.95 -16.41
N GLU A 294 12.79 11.11 -17.34
CA GLU A 294 11.39 11.08 -17.74
C GLU A 294 10.46 10.73 -16.57
N ARG A 295 10.82 9.73 -15.75
CA ARG A 295 10.08 9.41 -14.51
C ARG A 295 10.06 10.57 -13.52
N LYS A 296 11.14 11.36 -13.41
CA LYS A 296 11.14 12.56 -12.55
C LYS A 296 10.18 13.61 -13.09
N ARG A 297 10.24 13.89 -14.40
CA ARG A 297 9.34 14.83 -15.07
C ARG A 297 7.87 14.44 -14.91
N LEU A 298 7.54 13.16 -15.13
CA LEU A 298 6.17 12.65 -14.98
C LEU A 298 5.68 12.76 -13.52
N ARG A 299 6.56 12.49 -12.54
CA ARG A 299 6.22 12.68 -11.13
C ARG A 299 5.91 14.13 -10.79
N GLU A 300 6.73 15.07 -11.26
CA GLU A 300 6.51 16.51 -11.06
C GLU A 300 5.21 16.97 -11.73
N GLU A 301 4.91 16.47 -12.92
CA GLU A 301 3.67 16.79 -13.65
C GLU A 301 2.42 16.23 -12.95
N ILE A 302 2.49 14.99 -12.44
CA ILE A 302 1.43 14.39 -11.63
C ILE A 302 1.22 15.18 -10.33
N GLU A 303 2.30 15.55 -9.64
CA GLU A 303 2.24 16.32 -8.40
C GLU A 303 1.62 17.69 -8.63
N LYS A 304 2.01 18.37 -9.71
CA LYS A 304 1.40 19.64 -10.10
C LYS A 304 -0.10 19.48 -10.37
N ARG A 305 -0.49 18.48 -11.15
CA ARG A 305 -1.91 18.21 -11.44
C ARG A 305 -2.71 17.87 -10.19
N TRP A 306 -2.13 17.10 -9.27
CA TRP A 306 -2.75 16.78 -7.98
C TRP A 306 -2.96 18.03 -7.13
N ASN A 307 -1.97 18.92 -7.07
CA ASN A 307 -2.08 20.19 -6.35
C ASN A 307 -3.17 21.10 -6.96
N GLU A 308 -3.28 21.14 -8.29
CA GLU A 308 -4.34 21.88 -8.99
C GLU A 308 -5.74 21.30 -8.69
N GLU A 309 -5.89 19.97 -8.75
CA GLU A 309 -7.14 19.28 -8.44
C GLU A 309 -7.54 19.47 -6.95
N ASP A 310 -6.60 19.44 -6.02
CA ASP A 310 -6.86 19.70 -4.60
C ASP A 310 -7.29 21.15 -4.35
N GLN A 311 -6.70 22.13 -5.06
CA GLN A 311 -7.14 23.52 -5.00
C GLN A 311 -8.54 23.70 -5.55
N GLU A 312 -8.87 23.07 -6.69
CA GLU A 312 -10.24 23.09 -7.22
C GLU A 312 -11.23 22.45 -6.25
N PHE A 313 -10.87 21.32 -5.64
CA PHE A 313 -11.72 20.68 -4.65
C PHE A 313 -11.93 21.57 -3.41
N ALA A 314 -10.92 22.34 -2.98
CA ALA A 314 -11.05 23.32 -1.92
C ALA A 314 -12.00 24.47 -2.30
N ARG A 315 -11.90 24.98 -3.53
CA ARG A 315 -12.82 26.02 -4.06
C ARG A 315 -14.25 25.51 -4.13
N GLU A 316 -14.44 24.28 -4.61
CA GLU A 316 -15.75 23.64 -4.70
C GLU A 316 -16.38 23.38 -3.33
N ARG A 317 -15.58 22.96 -2.32
CA ARG A 317 -16.05 22.85 -0.94
C ARG A 317 -16.56 24.19 -0.41
N LYS A 318 -15.81 25.27 -0.63
CA LYS A 318 -16.23 26.62 -0.21
C LYS A 318 -17.54 27.03 -0.90
N ARG A 319 -17.64 26.81 -2.22
CA ARG A 319 -18.86 27.08 -2.99
C ARG A 319 -20.08 26.31 -2.46
N ARG A 320 -19.91 25.03 -2.12
CA ARG A 320 -20.99 24.20 -1.53
C ARG A 320 -21.40 24.69 -0.15
N GLU A 321 -20.43 25.10 0.66
CA GLU A 321 -20.71 25.67 1.99
C GLU A 321 -21.48 26.99 1.86
N ASP A 322 -21.12 27.85 0.91
CA ASP A 322 -21.83 29.10 0.63
C ASP A 322 -23.27 28.83 0.15
N ILE A 323 -23.47 27.83 -0.71
CA ILE A 323 -24.82 27.38 -1.13
C ILE A 323 -25.61 26.87 0.08
N ARG A 324 -24.99 26.08 0.97
CA ARG A 324 -25.63 25.59 2.19
C ARG A 324 -26.06 26.74 3.10
N LYS A 325 -25.17 27.71 3.34
CA LYS A 325 -25.46 28.92 4.14
C LYS A 325 -26.59 29.73 3.53
N LYS A 326 -26.61 29.93 2.21
CA LYS A 326 -27.72 30.61 1.52
C LYS A 326 -29.05 29.88 1.69
N ARG A 327 -29.05 28.56 1.61
CA ARG A 327 -30.27 27.74 1.82
C ARG A 327 -30.74 27.81 3.28
N ASP A 328 -29.83 27.69 4.23
CA ASP A 328 -30.16 27.78 5.67
C ASP A 328 -30.67 29.19 6.02
N HIS A 329 -30.08 30.25 5.46
CA HIS A 329 -30.59 31.61 5.62
C HIS A 329 -31.98 31.79 5.00
N LYS A 330 -32.21 31.27 3.80
CA LYS A 330 -33.53 31.28 3.17
C LYS A 330 -34.58 30.54 4.03
N ARG A 331 -34.22 29.37 4.59
CA ARG A 331 -35.11 28.63 5.49
C ARG A 331 -35.45 29.43 6.74
N LYS A 332 -34.47 30.11 7.36
CA LYS A 332 -34.73 30.99 8.50
C LYS A 332 -35.69 32.13 8.17
N LEU A 333 -35.52 32.79 7.02
CA LEU A 333 -36.45 33.83 6.57
C LEU A 333 -37.86 33.27 6.33
N GLU A 334 -37.97 32.05 5.81
CA GLU A 334 -39.27 31.37 5.64
C GLU A 334 -39.90 30.99 6.98
N GLU A 335 -39.11 30.51 7.95
CA GLU A 335 -39.52 30.22 9.33
C GLU A 335 -40.01 31.50 10.05
N GLU A 336 -39.28 32.62 9.92
CA GLU A 336 -39.68 33.93 10.48
C GLU A 336 -41.01 34.41 9.87
N ARG A 337 -41.15 34.35 8.55
CA ARG A 337 -42.39 34.71 7.86
C ARG A 337 -43.56 33.81 8.26
N PHE A 338 -43.30 32.54 8.51
CA PHE A 338 -44.32 31.59 8.99
C PHE A 338 -44.76 31.92 10.41
N LEU A 339 -43.82 32.23 11.31
CA LEU A 339 -44.12 32.65 12.69
C LEU A 339 -44.94 33.95 12.71
N GLU A 340 -44.56 34.96 11.90
CA GLU A 340 -45.34 36.19 11.76
C GLU A 340 -46.76 35.94 11.25
N TRP A 341 -46.92 35.00 10.31
CA TRP A 341 -48.23 34.62 9.80
C TRP A 341 -49.06 33.88 10.86
N ASP A 342 -48.44 32.96 11.61
CA ASP A 342 -49.09 32.21 12.70
C ASP A 342 -49.58 33.14 13.82
N ASP A 343 -48.78 34.14 14.21
CA ASP A 343 -49.16 35.16 15.20
C ASP A 343 -50.33 36.01 14.71
N LYS A 344 -50.35 36.42 13.42
CA LYS A 344 -51.49 37.13 12.83
C LYS A 344 -52.75 36.28 12.83
N MET A 345 -52.63 34.98 12.58
CA MET A 345 -53.76 34.04 12.61
C MET A 345 -54.31 33.91 14.03
N LYS A 346 -53.45 33.76 15.05
CA LYS A 346 -53.86 33.76 16.46
C LYS A 346 -54.56 35.05 16.87
N GLN A 347 -54.01 36.21 16.51
CA GLN A 347 -54.64 37.51 16.79
C GLN A 347 -56.03 37.63 16.14
N ALA A 348 -56.19 37.14 14.91
CA ALA A 348 -57.47 37.14 14.23
C ALA A 348 -58.49 36.18 14.88
N GLU A 349 -58.04 35.04 15.41
CA GLU A 349 -58.90 34.14 16.19
C GLU A 349 -59.31 34.76 17.53
N GLU A 350 -58.37 35.36 18.27
CA GLU A 350 -58.66 36.07 19.51
C GLU A 350 -59.61 37.25 19.28
N GLU A 351 -59.46 38.00 18.18
CA GLU A 351 -60.36 39.09 17.83
C GLU A 351 -61.76 38.58 17.48
N LYS A 352 -61.86 37.45 16.77
CA LYS A 352 -63.15 36.78 16.53
C LYS A 352 -63.80 36.32 17.83
N GLU A 353 -63.03 35.73 18.74
CA GLU A 353 -63.54 35.33 20.07
C GLU A 353 -63.98 36.53 20.89
N ARG A 354 -63.23 37.64 20.88
CA ARG A 354 -63.61 38.89 21.54
C ARG A 354 -64.91 39.46 20.96
N LYS A 355 -65.06 39.46 19.63
CA LYS A 355 -66.30 39.89 18.96
C LYS A 355 -67.48 39.00 19.34
N LEU A 356 -67.28 37.68 19.35
CA LEU A 356 -68.30 36.72 19.78
C LEU A 356 -68.72 36.94 21.23
N LYS A 357 -67.74 37.22 22.12
CA LYS A 357 -67.99 37.48 23.54
C LYS A 357 -68.72 38.81 23.76
N ALA A 358 -68.34 39.87 23.03
CA ALA A 358 -69.02 41.16 23.06
C ALA A 358 -70.46 41.06 22.52
N GLU A 359 -70.70 40.26 21.49
CA GLU A 359 -72.03 39.98 20.95
C GLU A 359 -72.89 39.19 21.95
N GLN A 360 -72.30 38.22 22.66
CA GLN A 360 -72.97 37.53 23.78
C GLN A 360 -73.32 38.48 24.94
N GLU A 361 -72.42 39.40 25.30
CA GLU A 361 -72.66 40.38 26.36
C GLU A 361 -73.72 41.43 25.96
N GLN A 362 -73.75 41.85 24.69
CA GLN A 362 -74.83 42.68 24.15
C GLN A 362 -76.18 41.95 24.11
N GLY A 363 -76.18 40.65 23.80
CA GLY A 363 -77.37 39.80 23.91
C GLY A 363 -77.88 39.66 25.35
N ASN A 364 -76.97 39.61 26.33
CA ASN A 364 -77.31 39.52 27.76
C ASN A 364 -77.83 40.84 28.36
N ASN A 365 -77.41 41.99 27.83
CA ASN A 365 -77.94 43.30 28.24
C ASN A 365 -79.32 43.61 27.66
N LEU A 366 -79.80 42.84 26.68
CA LEU A 366 -81.16 42.88 26.15
C LEU A 366 -82.09 41.83 26.79
N SER A 367 -81.59 40.96 27.66
CA SER A 367 -82.37 39.93 28.37
C SER A 367 -82.67 40.26 29.83
N GLY A 368 -82.60 41.54 30.21
CA GLY A 368 -82.93 42.05 31.55
C GLY A 368 -84.43 42.20 31.86
N GLU A 369 -85.34 41.73 31.00
CA GLU A 369 -86.78 41.89 31.24
C GLU A 369 -87.62 40.73 30.66
N ARG A 370 -87.58 39.58 31.34
CA ARG A 370 -88.77 38.83 31.83
C ARG A 370 -88.40 37.41 32.22
N ASP A 371 -88.64 37.11 33.49
CA ASP A 371 -88.67 35.78 34.04
C ASP A 371 -90.02 35.10 33.73
N THR A 372 -89.98 33.80 33.44
CA THR A 372 -90.92 32.73 33.87
C THR A 372 -91.00 31.59 32.85
N GLY A 373 -90.79 30.37 33.34
CA GLY A 373 -91.52 29.20 32.85
C GLY A 373 -90.83 28.32 31.81
N SER A 374 -90.01 27.39 32.29
CA SER A 374 -89.94 25.97 31.89
C SER A 374 -90.33 25.57 30.46
N ARG A 375 -89.38 24.80 29.86
CA ARG A 375 -89.63 23.55 29.10
C ARG A 375 -89.65 23.63 27.57
N THR A 376 -88.47 23.77 26.96
CA THR A 376 -88.11 22.98 25.75
C THR A 376 -86.59 22.99 25.50
N ARG A 377 -85.83 22.15 26.23
CA ARG A 377 -84.49 21.73 25.80
C ARG A 377 -84.64 20.64 24.73
N ARG A 378 -84.87 21.05 23.49
CA ARG A 378 -84.80 20.20 22.30
C ARG A 378 -84.24 21.08 21.19
N THR A 379 -83.33 20.54 20.38
CA THR A 379 -82.56 21.18 19.29
C THR A 379 -81.57 22.25 19.76
N SER A 380 -80.37 21.91 20.23
CA SER A 380 -79.19 21.81 19.35
C SER A 380 -78.06 20.97 19.96
N ARG A 381 -78.43 19.83 20.56
CA ARG A 381 -77.47 18.75 20.91
C ARG A 381 -76.98 17.99 19.66
N ASN A 382 -77.56 18.24 18.48
CA ASN A 382 -77.40 17.41 17.27
C ASN A 382 -76.22 17.75 16.33
N ILE A 383 -75.23 18.55 16.73
CA ILE A 383 -74.02 18.74 15.89
C ILE A 383 -72.73 18.33 16.60
N ARG A 384 -72.68 18.39 17.94
CA ARG A 384 -71.52 17.91 18.72
C ARG A 384 -71.61 16.43 19.12
N GLU A 385 -72.80 15.83 19.07
CA GLU A 385 -73.03 14.39 19.33
C GLU A 385 -72.96 13.55 18.02
N ALA A 386 -73.05 14.19 16.85
CA ALA A 386 -73.08 13.51 15.54
C ALA A 386 -71.69 13.15 14.94
N LEU A 387 -70.57 13.49 15.62
CA LEU A 387 -69.22 13.13 15.17
C LEU A 387 -68.44 12.22 16.14
N ARG A 388 -69.03 11.87 17.30
CA ARG A 388 -68.37 10.99 18.29
C ARG A 388 -68.91 9.56 18.33
N GLU A 389 -69.98 9.24 17.60
CA GLU A 389 -70.64 7.91 17.64
C GLU A 389 -70.69 7.17 16.30
N ARG A 390 -69.87 7.54 15.31
CA ARG A 390 -69.66 6.70 14.11
C ARG A 390 -68.32 5.96 14.14
N ARG A 391 -68.19 5.07 15.13
CA ARG A 391 -67.32 3.87 15.23
C ARG A 391 -67.33 3.44 16.71
N GLY A 392 -67.89 2.32 17.15
CA GLY A 392 -68.44 1.20 16.42
C GLY A 392 -69.28 0.33 17.36
N THR A 393 -70.26 -0.31 16.76
CA THR A 393 -71.20 -1.29 17.33
C THR A 393 -70.53 -2.62 17.61
N THR A 394 -70.90 -3.24 18.73
CA THR A 394 -70.65 -4.65 19.07
C THR A 394 -71.81 -5.54 18.61
N ALA A 395 -71.47 -6.75 18.18
CA ALA A 395 -72.27 -8.00 18.13
C ALA A 395 -71.21 -9.12 17.97
N GLU A 396 -71.15 -10.27 18.66
CA GLU A 396 -72.00 -11.05 19.57
C GLU A 396 -71.07 -12.04 20.38
N PRO A 397 -71.57 -12.76 21.42
CA PRO A 397 -70.84 -13.80 22.20
C PRO A 397 -71.08 -15.23 21.62
N PRO A 398 -70.65 -16.40 22.19
CA PRO A 398 -70.26 -16.70 23.59
C PRO A 398 -69.11 -17.72 23.85
N ALA A 399 -68.67 -17.84 25.12
CA ALA A 399 -68.56 -19.08 25.92
C ALA A 399 -67.44 -19.07 27.01
N SER A 400 -67.88 -19.22 28.26
CA SER A 400 -67.31 -19.89 29.45
C SER A 400 -65.81 -20.21 29.62
N GLY A 401 -65.30 -19.91 30.82
CA GLY A 401 -64.21 -20.62 31.53
C GLY A 401 -63.32 -19.66 32.35
N SER A 402 -63.56 -19.43 33.65
CA SER A 402 -62.90 -20.13 34.79
C SER A 402 -61.36 -20.13 34.64
N THR A 403 -60.52 -19.48 35.45
CA THR A 403 -60.38 -19.55 36.94
C THR A 403 -59.45 -18.45 37.48
N SER A 404 -59.84 -17.90 38.64
CA SER A 404 -59.05 -17.54 39.84
C SER A 404 -57.51 -17.53 39.82
N ALA A 405 -56.90 -16.41 40.24
CA ALA A 405 -55.96 -16.38 41.38
C ALA A 405 -55.71 -14.93 41.87
N ARG A 406 -55.90 -14.73 43.19
CA ARG A 406 -55.55 -13.54 43.98
C ARG A 406 -54.04 -13.41 44.17
N GLY A 407 -53.55 -12.18 44.30
CA GLY A 407 -52.25 -11.89 44.92
C GLY A 407 -51.95 -10.40 45.04
N ARG A 408 -51.90 -9.89 46.27
CA ARG A 408 -51.66 -8.49 46.68
C ARG A 408 -50.20 -8.07 46.50
N GLY A 409 -49.96 -6.76 46.41
CA GLY A 409 -48.70 -6.13 46.85
C GLY A 409 -48.38 -4.84 46.09
N GLY A 410 -48.40 -3.70 46.79
CA GLY A 410 -48.05 -2.40 46.22
C GLY A 410 -46.62 -1.96 46.53
N SER A 411 -46.25 -0.85 45.89
CA SER A 411 -45.26 0.17 46.30
C SER A 411 -43.82 0.09 45.77
N THR A 412 -43.40 1.28 45.29
CA THR A 412 -42.07 1.84 45.01
C THR A 412 -41.16 1.21 43.94
N ASN A 413 -40.90 1.98 42.87
CA ASN A 413 -39.57 2.12 42.27
C ASN A 413 -39.50 3.47 41.51
N GLU A 414 -39.17 4.52 42.26
CA GLU A 414 -38.84 5.86 41.75
C GLU A 414 -37.35 6.22 42.01
N THR A 415 -36.52 5.21 42.31
CA THR A 415 -35.14 5.41 42.79
C THR A 415 -34.05 4.89 41.85
N THR A 416 -34.39 4.33 40.68
CA THR A 416 -33.39 3.78 39.74
C THR A 416 -32.91 4.77 38.68
N ASP A 417 -33.70 5.79 38.34
CA ASP A 417 -33.31 6.78 37.31
C ASP A 417 -32.39 7.89 37.84
N THR A 418 -32.39 8.15 39.16
CA THR A 418 -31.50 9.15 39.77
C THR A 418 -30.08 8.64 39.97
N ALA A 419 -29.91 7.35 40.30
CA ALA A 419 -28.59 6.74 40.50
C ALA A 419 -27.79 6.61 39.20
N ALA A 420 -28.44 6.27 38.08
CA ALA A 420 -27.80 6.17 36.78
C ALA A 420 -27.37 7.56 36.23
N ALA A 421 -28.16 8.60 36.49
CA ALA A 421 -27.80 9.97 36.13
C ALA A 421 -26.63 10.50 36.98
N GLU A 422 -26.55 10.11 38.25
CA GLU A 422 -25.46 10.51 39.15
C GLU A 422 -24.13 9.82 38.80
N GLU A 423 -24.15 8.54 38.38
CA GLU A 423 -22.96 7.85 37.88
C GLU A 423 -22.41 8.49 36.61
N LYS A 424 -23.29 8.81 35.65
CA LYS A 424 -22.87 9.44 34.39
C LYS A 424 -22.20 10.80 34.64
N ARG A 425 -22.72 11.57 35.59
CA ARG A 425 -22.12 12.85 35.99
C ARG A 425 -20.75 12.67 36.66
N LYS A 426 -20.57 11.64 37.49
CA LYS A 426 -19.26 11.32 38.12
C LYS A 426 -18.23 10.89 37.08
N GLU A 427 -18.66 10.15 36.06
CA GLU A 427 -17.80 9.73 34.95
C GLU A 427 -17.38 10.93 34.08
N ASP A 428 -18.32 11.83 33.74
CA ASP A 428 -18.02 13.06 33.00
C ASP A 428 -17.05 13.98 33.78
N GLU A 429 -17.21 14.09 35.11
CA GLU A 429 -16.29 14.83 35.98
C GLU A 429 -14.89 14.17 36.05
N ARG A 430 -14.80 12.82 35.99
CA ARG A 430 -13.51 12.11 35.94
C ARG A 430 -12.78 12.36 34.63
N ILE A 431 -13.49 12.30 33.51
CA ILE A 431 -12.94 12.58 32.17
C ILE A 431 -12.48 14.04 32.07
N ALA A 432 -13.20 14.97 32.69
CA ALA A 432 -12.79 16.38 32.75
C ALA A 432 -11.47 16.57 33.52
N ARG A 433 -11.31 15.90 34.68
CA ARG A 433 -10.07 15.96 35.47
C ARG A 433 -8.88 15.33 34.74
N GLU A 434 -9.07 14.21 34.04
CA GLU A 434 -7.99 13.60 33.24
C GLU A 434 -7.53 14.50 32.09
N LYS A 435 -8.46 15.23 31.46
CA LYS A 435 -8.13 16.21 30.41
C LYS A 435 -7.36 17.41 30.96
N GLU A 436 -7.72 17.88 32.15
CA GLU A 436 -7.03 18.97 32.83
C GLU A 436 -5.61 18.55 33.25
N GLU A 437 -5.43 17.35 33.80
CA GLU A 437 -4.13 16.80 34.17
C GLU A 437 -3.23 16.57 32.93
N ALA A 438 -3.82 16.16 31.80
CA ALA A 438 -3.09 16.03 30.54
C ALA A 438 -2.62 17.39 30.00
N GLN A 439 -3.45 18.43 30.08
CA GLN A 439 -3.06 19.79 29.72
C GLN A 439 -2.00 20.37 30.65
N GLU A 440 -2.04 20.04 31.94
CA GLU A 440 -1.03 20.46 32.91
C GLU A 440 0.33 19.83 32.61
N LYS A 441 0.36 18.51 32.32
CA LYS A 441 1.58 17.80 31.89
C LYS A 441 2.16 18.36 30.59
N GLU A 442 1.32 18.82 29.66
CA GLU A 442 1.76 19.47 28.44
C GLU A 442 2.40 20.84 28.74
N ARG A 443 1.78 21.67 29.59
CA ARG A 443 2.34 22.94 30.03
C ARG A 443 3.65 22.79 30.81
N GLU A 444 3.79 21.72 31.57
CA GLU A 444 5.03 21.40 32.30
C GLU A 444 6.15 20.99 31.34
N ARG A 445 5.83 20.22 30.29
CA ARG A 445 6.79 19.91 29.21
C ARG A 445 7.24 21.18 28.49
N GLU A 446 6.33 22.08 28.15
CA GLU A 446 6.68 23.36 27.52
C GLU A 446 7.57 24.24 28.42
N ARG A 447 7.33 24.25 29.75
CA ARG A 447 8.23 24.93 30.70
C ARG A 447 9.61 24.27 30.73
N SER A 448 9.66 22.94 30.81
CA SER A 448 10.93 22.21 30.81
C SER A 448 11.74 22.44 29.52
N GLU A 449 11.05 22.58 28.38
CA GLU A 449 11.68 22.88 27.10
C GLU A 449 12.20 24.31 27.04
N LYS A 450 11.44 25.28 27.58
CA LYS A 450 11.90 26.67 27.72
C LYS A 450 13.09 26.79 28.65
N GLU A 451 13.08 26.12 29.80
CA GLU A 451 14.22 26.07 30.73
C GLU A 451 15.44 25.40 30.09
N ALA A 452 15.25 24.33 29.29
CA ALA A 452 16.33 23.69 28.55
C ALA A 452 16.93 24.64 27.48
N LYS A 453 16.08 25.42 26.80
CA LYS A 453 16.50 26.45 25.84
C LYS A 453 17.24 27.61 26.51
N GLU A 454 16.79 28.09 27.67
CA GLU A 454 17.51 29.11 28.45
C GLU A 454 18.86 28.59 28.97
N ARG A 455 18.94 27.35 29.46
CA ARG A 455 20.20 26.71 29.88
C ARG A 455 21.16 26.48 28.72
N ALA A 456 20.66 26.28 27.50
CA ALA A 456 21.47 26.23 26.30
C ALA A 456 21.97 27.63 25.90
N SER A 457 21.12 28.66 26.05
CA SER A 457 21.48 30.05 25.77
C SER A 457 22.49 30.62 26.76
N SER A 458 22.47 30.21 28.03
CA SER A 458 23.46 30.61 29.05
C SER A 458 24.83 29.94 28.86
N ARG A 459 24.92 28.86 28.08
CA ARG A 459 26.18 28.18 27.72
C ARG A 459 26.79 28.66 26.40
N GLY A 460 26.09 29.54 25.67
CA GLY A 460 26.49 30.04 24.36
C GLY A 460 26.90 31.50 24.35
N SER A 461 27.76 31.95 25.29
CA SER A 461 28.42 33.26 25.20
C SER A 461 29.89 33.12 24.81
N SER A 462 30.15 32.60 23.61
CA SER A 462 31.38 32.89 22.85
C SER A 462 31.16 32.50 21.39
N GLY A 463 31.17 33.47 20.48
CA GLY A 463 31.25 33.22 19.03
C GLY A 463 30.13 33.87 18.23
N ARG A 464 30.43 35.08 17.73
CA ARG A 464 29.63 35.83 16.75
C ARG A 464 29.55 35.10 15.40
N GLY A 465 28.42 35.26 14.71
CA GLY A 465 28.41 35.50 13.26
C GLY A 465 27.41 34.74 12.39
N GLY A 466 26.19 35.26 12.27
CA GLY A 466 25.52 35.51 10.98
C GLY A 466 24.93 34.35 10.14
N GLY A 467 23.65 34.03 10.39
CA GLY A 467 22.54 34.04 9.41
C GLY A 467 22.54 33.17 8.14
N SER A 468 21.68 32.15 8.11
CA SER A 468 20.39 32.13 7.38
C SER A 468 19.68 30.79 7.66
N GLY A 469 18.34 30.81 7.79
CA GLY A 469 17.56 29.70 8.30
C GLY A 469 16.80 28.92 7.23
N GLY A 470 16.49 27.67 7.57
CA GLY A 470 15.33 26.91 7.08
C GLY A 470 15.64 25.76 6.12
N ASP A 471 16.01 24.59 6.64
CA ASP A 471 15.18 23.36 6.72
C ASP A 471 16.10 22.15 6.96
N SER A 472 16.43 21.87 8.22
CA SER A 472 17.27 20.73 8.60
C SER A 472 16.76 20.15 9.91
N SER A 473 15.96 19.08 9.85
CA SER A 473 15.55 18.38 11.08
C SER A 473 15.62 16.85 10.96
N ALA A 474 15.77 16.30 9.76
CA ALA A 474 16.12 14.89 9.56
C ALA A 474 17.64 14.66 9.57
N ASP A 475 18.38 15.51 8.84
CA ASP A 475 19.83 15.38 8.68
C ASP A 475 20.62 15.64 9.97
N ASP A 476 20.15 16.53 10.85
CA ASP A 476 20.82 16.83 12.12
C ASP A 476 20.65 15.69 13.15
N LEU A 477 19.53 14.98 13.11
CA LEU A 477 19.31 13.76 13.92
C LEU A 477 20.12 12.58 13.37
N GLU A 478 20.28 12.48 12.06
CA GLU A 478 21.13 11.48 11.41
C GLU A 478 22.62 11.77 11.65
N ALA A 479 23.05 13.03 11.59
CA ALA A 479 24.40 13.47 11.91
C ALA A 479 24.73 13.23 13.40
N ALA A 480 23.80 13.49 14.31
CA ALA A 480 23.98 13.20 15.74
C ALA A 480 24.06 11.68 16.03
N ARG A 481 23.27 10.87 15.30
CA ARG A 481 23.33 9.40 15.39
C ARG A 481 24.62 8.84 14.77
N ALA A 482 25.09 9.41 13.66
CA ALA A 482 26.36 9.05 13.02
C ALA A 482 27.55 9.38 13.92
N LYS A 483 27.53 10.55 14.58
CA LYS A 483 28.58 10.95 15.54
C LYS A 483 28.65 10.01 16.74
N ARG A 484 27.50 9.59 17.29
CA ARG A 484 27.43 8.59 18.37
C ARG A 484 27.88 7.20 17.93
N ARG A 485 27.63 6.81 16.67
CA ARG A 485 28.11 5.54 16.10
C ARG A 485 29.63 5.55 15.93
N ALA A 486 30.20 6.61 15.38
CA ALA A 486 31.64 6.77 15.22
C ALA A 486 32.37 6.81 16.58
N GLU A 487 31.79 7.46 17.58
CA GLU A 487 32.35 7.51 18.94
C GLU A 487 32.32 6.12 19.62
N ARG A 488 31.24 5.35 19.42
CA ARG A 488 31.13 3.98 19.91
C ARG A 488 32.10 3.02 19.19
N GLU A 489 32.31 3.21 17.89
CA GLU A 489 33.27 2.42 17.12
C GLU A 489 34.72 2.70 17.56
N LYS A 490 35.05 3.97 17.83
CA LYS A 490 36.34 4.35 18.42
C LYS A 490 36.57 3.74 19.81
N GLN A 491 35.54 3.71 20.66
CA GLN A 491 35.61 3.05 21.97
C GLN A 491 35.82 1.54 21.85
N LEU A 492 35.17 0.89 20.89
CA LEU A 492 35.35 -0.54 20.63
C LEU A 492 36.76 -0.84 20.06
N GLU A 493 37.31 0.03 19.22
CA GLU A 493 38.68 -0.09 18.71
C GLU A 493 39.71 0.08 19.85
N GLU A 494 39.50 1.05 20.75
CA GLU A 494 40.32 1.24 21.96
C GLU A 494 40.21 0.06 22.92
N GLU A 495 39.02 -0.52 23.13
CA GLU A 495 38.87 -1.77 23.89
C GLU A 495 39.57 -2.94 23.21
N ARG A 496 39.49 -3.05 21.89
CA ARG A 496 40.17 -4.09 21.11
C ARG A 496 41.69 -3.97 21.25
N GLN A 497 42.22 -2.75 21.21
CA GLN A 497 43.64 -2.48 21.43
C GLN A 497 44.06 -2.79 22.87
N LYS A 498 43.23 -2.47 23.87
CA LYS A 498 43.47 -2.86 25.27
C LYS A 498 43.45 -4.37 25.46
N LEU A 499 42.52 -5.09 24.83
CA LEU A 499 42.45 -6.55 24.87
C LEU A 499 43.63 -7.20 24.13
N LYS A 500 44.09 -6.60 23.04
CA LYS A 500 45.28 -7.03 22.30
C LYS A 500 46.56 -6.80 23.11
N ALA A 501 46.69 -5.64 23.77
CA ALA A 501 47.80 -5.34 24.69
C ALA A 501 47.78 -6.25 25.93
N ALA A 502 46.60 -6.60 26.45
CA ALA A 502 46.46 -7.58 27.54
C ALA A 502 46.83 -9.01 27.10
N ALA A 503 46.58 -9.37 25.84
CA ALA A 503 47.01 -10.64 25.26
C ALA A 503 48.53 -10.69 25.02
N GLU A 504 49.13 -9.57 24.59
CA GLU A 504 50.58 -9.45 24.38
C GLU A 504 51.35 -9.32 25.71
N GLY A 505 50.72 -8.79 26.77
CA GLY A 505 51.27 -8.72 28.13
C GLY A 505 51.21 -10.03 28.92
N SER A 506 50.52 -11.07 28.42
CA SER A 506 50.43 -12.39 29.04
C SER A 506 51.44 -13.37 28.42
N SER A 507 52.68 -12.92 28.24
CA SER A 507 53.83 -13.77 27.90
C SER A 507 54.77 -13.87 29.09
N ALA A 508 54.31 -14.52 30.15
CA ALA A 508 55.18 -15.04 31.20
C ALA A 508 54.58 -16.31 31.81
N GLY A 509 55.08 -17.46 31.35
CA GLY A 509 55.10 -18.70 32.14
C GLY A 509 54.08 -19.78 31.79
N GLY A 510 54.55 -20.82 31.11
CA GLY A 510 54.31 -22.21 31.54
C GLY A 510 53.26 -23.05 30.79
N ALA A 511 53.76 -24.17 30.24
CA ALA A 511 53.07 -25.44 29.93
C ALA A 511 52.11 -25.48 28.72
N GLY A 512 52.63 -26.06 27.64
CA GLY A 512 51.95 -26.26 26.33
C GLY A 512 50.73 -27.18 26.32
N ASP A 513 50.35 -27.81 27.43
CA ASP A 513 49.08 -28.56 27.54
C ASP A 513 47.87 -27.66 27.90
N SER A 514 48.11 -26.44 28.40
CA SER A 514 47.03 -25.59 28.91
C SER A 514 46.43 -24.63 27.88
N VAL A 515 47.09 -24.40 26.73
CA VAL A 515 46.60 -23.46 25.71
C VAL A 515 45.48 -24.08 24.87
N GLU A 516 45.61 -25.36 24.52
CA GLU A 516 44.60 -26.12 23.78
C GLU A 516 43.34 -26.29 24.65
N GLU A 517 43.51 -26.55 25.95
CA GLU A 517 42.43 -26.68 26.93
C GLU A 517 41.70 -25.35 27.16
N ARG A 518 42.44 -24.23 27.26
CA ARG A 518 41.86 -22.88 27.29
C ARG A 518 41.17 -22.50 25.98
N ARG A 519 41.65 -22.97 24.83
CA ARG A 519 40.99 -22.77 23.52
C ARG A 519 39.68 -23.54 23.45
N ARG A 520 39.67 -24.81 23.88
CA ARG A 520 38.45 -25.63 23.97
C ARG A 520 37.44 -25.04 24.96
N ALA A 521 37.88 -24.61 26.14
CA ALA A 521 37.01 -23.95 27.12
C ALA A 521 36.41 -22.63 26.59
N ARG A 522 37.16 -21.86 25.78
CA ARG A 522 36.65 -20.65 25.11
C ARG A 522 35.64 -20.98 24.00
N GLU A 523 35.90 -22.01 23.21
CA GLU A 523 34.98 -22.48 22.17
C GLU A 523 33.68 -23.06 22.77
N GLU A 524 33.79 -23.78 23.88
CA GLU A 524 32.66 -24.35 24.62
C GLU A 524 31.83 -23.25 25.28
N LYS A 525 32.47 -22.24 25.89
CA LYS A 525 31.78 -21.06 26.42
C LYS A 525 31.10 -20.23 25.31
N ARG A 526 31.69 -20.17 24.11
CA ARG A 526 31.06 -19.54 22.94
C ARG A 526 29.83 -20.31 22.49
N LYS A 527 29.91 -21.64 22.41
CA LYS A 527 28.75 -22.49 22.09
C LYS A 527 27.65 -22.38 23.14
N GLN A 528 27.99 -22.34 24.43
CA GLN A 528 27.01 -22.13 25.50
C GLN A 528 26.29 -20.78 25.35
N MET A 529 27.02 -19.71 25.04
CA MET A 529 26.38 -18.41 24.80
C MET A 529 25.54 -18.37 23.51
N GLU A 530 25.98 -19.04 22.44
CA GLU A 530 25.19 -19.19 21.21
C GLU A 530 23.90 -20.00 21.47
N GLU A 531 23.96 -21.06 22.28
CA GLU A 531 22.81 -21.86 22.68
C GLU A 531 21.86 -21.10 23.61
N GLU A 532 22.38 -20.36 24.59
CA GLU A 532 21.56 -19.50 25.46
C GLU A 532 20.87 -18.40 24.66
N TRP A 533 21.59 -17.76 23.74
CA TRP A 533 21.02 -16.76 22.85
C TRP A 533 19.92 -17.35 21.94
N ALA A 534 20.15 -18.55 21.39
CA ALA A 534 19.14 -19.25 20.59
C ALA A 534 17.91 -19.65 21.42
N ARG A 535 18.08 -20.04 22.69
CA ARG A 535 16.97 -20.33 23.62
C ARG A 535 16.17 -19.07 23.94
N GLU A 536 16.85 -17.96 24.23
CA GLU A 536 16.20 -16.68 24.51
C GLU A 536 15.45 -16.15 23.28
N GLU A 537 16.01 -16.33 22.09
CA GLU A 537 15.34 -15.94 20.84
C GLU A 537 14.13 -16.83 20.53
N ALA A 538 14.22 -18.14 20.81
CA ALA A 538 13.08 -19.06 20.70
C ALA A 538 11.97 -18.74 21.71
N GLU A 539 12.32 -18.34 22.94
CA GLU A 539 11.34 -17.86 23.93
C GLU A 539 10.65 -16.57 23.46
N ARG A 540 11.43 -15.61 22.95
CA ARG A 540 10.89 -14.36 22.37
C ARG A 540 9.96 -14.63 21.19
N GLN A 541 10.27 -15.63 20.35
CA GLN A 541 9.38 -16.09 19.27
C GLN A 541 8.08 -16.67 19.83
N ARG A 542 8.16 -17.55 20.83
CA ARG A 542 6.97 -18.13 21.50
C ARG A 542 6.07 -17.06 22.12
N VAL A 543 6.64 -16.08 22.83
CA VAL A 543 5.87 -14.96 23.43
C VAL A 543 5.20 -14.10 22.35
N ARG A 544 5.86 -13.91 21.19
CA ARG A 544 5.25 -13.19 20.05
C ARG A 544 4.10 -13.98 19.43
N GLU A 545 4.24 -15.29 19.27
CA GLU A 545 3.17 -16.15 18.76
C GLU A 545 1.99 -16.25 19.74
N GLU A 546 2.26 -16.35 21.04
CA GLU A 546 1.23 -16.36 22.07
C GLU A 546 0.46 -15.04 22.11
N ARG A 547 1.15 -13.90 22.00
CA ARG A 547 0.50 -12.59 21.85
C ARG A 547 -0.29 -12.46 20.54
N ARG A 548 0.15 -13.12 19.46
CA ARG A 548 -0.61 -13.17 18.21
C ARG A 548 -1.89 -13.99 18.39
N ARG A 549 -1.78 -15.16 19.01
CA ARG A 549 -2.92 -16.04 19.32
C ARG A 549 -3.94 -15.36 20.25
N GLN A 550 -3.49 -14.67 21.29
CA GLN A 550 -4.38 -13.90 22.17
C GLN A 550 -5.07 -12.73 21.46
N ARG A 551 -4.46 -12.15 20.42
CA ARG A 551 -5.10 -11.13 19.58
C ARG A 551 -6.11 -11.73 18.62
N GLU A 552 -5.84 -12.91 18.08
CA GLU A 552 -6.77 -13.68 17.24
C GLU A 552 -7.97 -14.19 18.05
N GLU A 553 -7.80 -14.57 19.32
CA GLU A 553 -8.89 -15.04 20.20
C GLU A 553 -9.76 -13.89 20.75
N ARG A 554 -9.22 -12.66 20.79
CA ARG A 554 -9.96 -11.44 21.16
C ARG A 554 -10.69 -10.78 19.99
N ALA A 555 -10.31 -11.10 18.75
CA ALA A 555 -10.91 -10.60 17.52
C ALA A 555 -12.03 -11.54 17.07
#